data_AF-A0A2P2GKL8-F1
#
_entry.id   AF-A0A2P2GKL8-F1
#
_cell.length_a   1.000
_cell.length_b   1.000
_cell.length_c   1.000
_cell.angle_alpha   90.00
_cell.angle_beta   90.00
_cell.angle_gamma   90.00
#
_symmetry.space_group_name_H-M   'P 1'
#
loop_
_entity.id
_entity.type
_entity.pdbx_description
1 polymer ?
#
loop_
_entity_poly.entity_id
_entity_poly.type
_entity_poly.pdbx_seq_one_letter_code
_entity_poly.pdbx_strand_id
1 'polypeptide(L)'
;MYTNFAPNPADAVPEEIRIQRRHLESGRRVLSTNHIVAIPAGRYQGVGGAVIEADLQVKFSRKRKHGSFTEMQDGVAIAALVRCAGNGCADQEHQVPATDAVPLSADADEASAAALAPLAAARKWAQQHAETCRALPYNGR
;
A
#
# COMPACT_ATOMS: atom_id res chain seq x y z
N MET A 1 14.77 -1.48 15.43
CA MET A 1 13.80 -0.80 16.32
C MET A 1 12.70 -0.24 15.44
N TYR A 2 11.48 -0.80 15.50
CA TYR A 2 10.30 -0.31 14.78
C TYR A 2 9.95 1.08 15.34
N THR A 3 9.99 2.14 14.53
CA THR A 3 9.50 3.46 14.96
C THR A 3 7.97 3.44 15.07
N ASN A 4 7.48 3.63 16.30
CA ASN A 4 6.09 3.49 16.80
C ASN A 4 5.03 4.47 16.23
N PHE A 5 5.27 5.12 15.09
CA PHE A 5 4.38 6.18 14.56
C PHE A 5 3.60 5.80 13.29
N ALA A 6 3.84 4.63 12.70
CA ALA A 6 3.02 4.16 11.58
C ALA A 6 1.68 3.65 12.13
N PRO A 7 0.53 4.13 11.63
CA PRO A 7 -0.77 3.60 12.04
C PRO A 7 -0.80 2.10 11.76
N ASN A 8 -1.45 1.33 12.64
CA ASN A 8 -1.59 -0.09 12.41
C ASN A 8 -2.31 -0.31 11.07
N PRO A 9 -1.67 -0.96 10.09
CA PRO A 9 -2.27 -1.16 8.78
C PRO A 9 -3.64 -1.85 8.81
N ALA A 10 -3.85 -2.73 9.79
CA ALA A 10 -5.11 -3.44 9.97
C ALA A 10 -6.26 -2.50 10.36
N ASP A 11 -5.96 -1.34 10.95
CA ASP A 11 -6.94 -0.33 11.35
C ASP A 11 -7.06 0.79 10.29
N ALA A 12 -5.94 1.15 9.65
CA ALA A 12 -5.91 2.20 8.63
C ALA A 12 -6.58 1.80 7.31
N VAL A 13 -6.34 0.57 6.81
CA VAL A 13 -6.93 0.09 5.56
C VAL A 13 -8.48 0.10 5.59
N PRO A 14 -9.17 -0.49 6.58
CA PRO A 14 -10.62 -0.50 6.59
C PRO A 14 -11.20 0.92 6.75
N GLU A 15 -10.52 1.82 7.47
CA GLU A 15 -10.98 3.22 7.58
C GLU A 15 -10.87 3.97 6.25
N GLU A 16 -9.78 3.80 5.49
CA GLU A 16 -9.66 4.37 4.14
C GLU A 16 -10.76 3.85 3.19
N ILE A 17 -11.09 2.55 3.29
CA ILE A 17 -12.19 1.95 2.54
C ILE A 17 -13.53 2.59 2.92
N ARG A 18 -13.79 2.81 4.22
CA ARG A 18 -15.01 3.47 4.71
C ARG A 18 -15.08 4.94 4.28
N ILE A 19 -13.98 5.68 4.36
CA ILE A 19 -13.88 7.08 3.89
C ILE A 19 -14.25 7.15 2.41
N GLN A 20 -13.67 6.27 1.59
CA GLN A 20 -13.91 6.30 0.16
C GLN A 20 -15.34 5.92 -0.23
N ARG A 21 -15.96 5.01 0.54
CA ARG A 21 -17.38 4.68 0.42
C ARG A 21 -18.28 5.88 0.74
N ARG A 22 -18.01 6.62 1.83
CA ARG A 22 -18.74 7.85 2.17
C ARG A 22 -18.60 8.92 1.09
N HIS A 23 -17.42 9.04 0.47
CA HIS A 23 -17.23 9.95 -0.67
C HIS A 23 -18.10 9.57 -1.87
N LEU A 24 -18.20 8.26 -2.17
CA LEU A 24 -19.09 7.76 -3.22
C LEU A 24 -20.57 8.05 -2.95
N GLU A 25 -21.04 7.74 -1.74
CA GLU A 25 -22.44 7.92 -1.34
C GLU A 25 -22.86 9.39 -1.34
N SER A 26 -21.94 10.30 -0.98
CA SER A 26 -22.17 11.75 -1.02
C SER A 26 -22.13 12.36 -2.43
N GLY A 27 -21.98 11.54 -3.47
CA GLY A 27 -21.91 12.01 -4.86
C GLY A 27 -20.63 12.78 -5.20
N ARG A 28 -19.66 12.84 -4.26
CA ARG A 28 -18.33 13.34 -4.58
C ARG A 28 -17.69 12.33 -5.52
N ARG A 29 -17.22 12.80 -6.68
CA ARG A 29 -16.50 11.96 -7.63
C ARG A 29 -15.37 11.28 -6.89
N VAL A 30 -15.30 9.94 -6.97
CA VAL A 30 -14.08 9.19 -6.66
C VAL A 30 -12.94 9.96 -7.31
N LEU A 31 -11.97 10.38 -6.52
CA LEU A 31 -10.77 11.04 -7.00
C LEU A 31 -10.10 10.10 -8.00
N SER A 32 -10.29 10.33 -9.30
CA SER A 32 -9.62 9.61 -10.39
C SER A 32 -10.00 8.13 -10.56
N THR A 33 -9.96 7.67 -11.82
CA THR A 33 -10.14 6.27 -12.25
C THR A 33 -9.10 5.31 -11.64
N ASN A 34 -8.07 5.83 -10.99
CA ASN A 34 -7.10 5.08 -10.18
C ASN A 34 -6.64 5.98 -9.02
N HIS A 35 -7.20 5.80 -7.83
CA HIS A 35 -6.70 6.44 -6.61
C HIS A 35 -5.84 5.44 -5.86
N ILE A 36 -4.67 5.87 -5.36
CA ILE A 36 -3.80 5.05 -4.52
C ILE A 36 -3.58 5.81 -3.22
N VAL A 37 -3.96 5.19 -2.12
CA VAL A 37 -3.61 5.66 -0.77
C VAL A 37 -2.42 4.84 -0.29
N ALA A 38 -1.33 5.51 0.05
CA ALA A 38 -0.16 4.88 0.65
C ALA A 38 -0.29 4.91 2.19
N ILE A 39 -0.20 3.75 2.82
CA ILE A 39 -0.26 3.58 4.28
C ILE A 39 1.09 3.06 4.75
N PRO A 40 1.83 3.79 5.59
CA PRO A 40 3.10 3.33 6.13
C PRO A 40 2.95 1.98 6.85
N ALA A 41 3.74 1.00 6.45
CA ALA A 41 3.63 -0.39 6.90
C ALA A 41 4.86 -0.89 7.66
N GLY A 42 5.99 -0.19 7.52
CA GLY A 42 7.21 -0.45 8.30
C GLY A 42 8.37 0.43 7.85
N ARG A 43 9.35 0.60 8.74
CA ARG A 43 10.60 1.27 8.44
C ARG A 43 11.76 0.47 9.02
N TYR A 44 12.76 0.24 8.20
CA TYR A 44 13.92 -0.60 8.48
C TYR A 44 15.18 0.20 8.17
N GLN A 45 16.29 -0.21 8.80
CA GLN A 45 17.59 0.38 8.56
C GLN A 45 18.50 -0.70 7.98
N GLY A 46 19.05 -0.43 6.80
CA GLY A 46 20.03 -1.30 6.17
C GLY A 46 21.35 -1.29 6.94
N VAL A 47 22.19 -2.31 6.74
CA VAL A 47 23.52 -2.40 7.38
C VAL A 47 24.43 -1.20 7.03
N GLY A 48 24.29 -0.63 5.83
CA GLY A 48 25.01 0.58 5.43
C GLY A 48 24.44 1.88 6.02
N GLY A 49 23.33 1.82 6.76
CA GLY A 49 22.67 2.96 7.38
C GLY A 49 21.54 3.58 6.53
N ALA A 50 21.35 3.14 5.28
CA ALA A 50 20.21 3.54 4.45
C ALA A 50 18.86 3.19 5.09
N VAL A 51 17.85 3.98 4.77
CA VAL A 51 16.48 3.77 5.25
C VAL A 51 15.71 2.96 4.21
N ILE A 52 14.99 1.94 4.66
CA ILE A 52 14.11 1.12 3.84
C ILE A 52 12.70 1.25 4.38
N GLU A 53 11.77 1.73 3.57
CA GLU A 53 10.38 1.99 3.95
C GLU A 53 9.47 1.03 3.21
N ALA A 54 8.58 0.38 3.95
CA ALA A 54 7.52 -0.45 3.39
C ALA A 54 6.20 0.29 3.56
N ASP A 55 5.47 0.42 2.47
CA ASP A 55 4.14 1.02 2.40
C ASP A 55 3.13 0.00 1.86
N LEU A 56 1.92 -0.01 2.38
CA LEU A 56 0.78 -0.61 1.70
C LEU A 56 0.18 0.41 0.74
N GLN A 57 -0.34 -0.08 -0.37
CA GLN A 57 -1.02 0.71 -1.38
C GLN A 57 -2.46 0.21 -1.51
N VAL A 58 -3.41 1.00 -1.01
CA VAL A 58 -4.84 0.74 -1.22
C VAL A 58 -5.25 1.41 -2.52
N LYS A 59 -5.48 0.59 -3.55
CA LYS A 59 -5.85 1.05 -4.88
C LYS A 59 -7.36 0.97 -5.06
N PHE A 60 -7.99 2.11 -5.23
CA PHE A 60 -9.39 2.23 -5.61
C PHE A 60 -9.48 2.37 -7.13
N SER A 61 -10.31 1.53 -7.74
CA SER A 61 -10.55 1.52 -9.17
C SER A 61 -12.03 1.55 -9.44
N ARG A 62 -12.41 2.22 -10.53
CA ARG A 62 -13.77 2.23 -11.05
C ARG A 62 -13.74 1.72 -12.47
N LYS A 63 -14.34 0.57 -12.73
CA LYS A 63 -14.42 -0.06 -14.06
C LYS A 63 -15.88 -0.15 -14.49
N ARG A 64 -16.15 -0.21 -15.79
CA ARG A 64 -17.49 -0.56 -16.27
C ARG A 64 -17.73 -2.04 -16.01
N LYS A 65 -18.92 -2.38 -15.52
CA LYS A 65 -19.33 -3.78 -15.38
C LYS A 65 -19.47 -4.39 -16.77
N HIS A 66 -19.00 -5.62 -16.93
CA HIS A 66 -19.05 -6.31 -18.23
C HIS A 66 -20.50 -6.39 -18.73
N GLY A 67 -20.74 -5.92 -19.97
CA GLY A 67 -22.07 -5.91 -20.59
C GLY A 67 -22.96 -4.71 -20.24
N SER A 68 -22.49 -3.73 -19.46
CA SER A 68 -23.27 -2.53 -19.15
C SER A 68 -22.55 -1.23 -19.56
N PHE A 69 -23.30 -0.34 -20.21
CA PHE A 69 -22.83 1.02 -20.56
C PHE A 69 -23.01 2.02 -19.41
N THR A 70 -23.83 1.68 -18.40
CA THR A 70 -24.23 2.57 -17.31
C THR A 70 -23.77 2.10 -15.93
N GLU A 71 -23.58 0.79 -15.73
CA GLU A 71 -23.15 0.25 -14.43
C GLU A 71 -21.62 0.32 -14.28
N MET A 72 -21.18 1.03 -13.25
CA MET A 72 -19.79 1.06 -12.81
C MET A 72 -19.61 0.09 -11.64
N GLN A 73 -18.54 -0.69 -11.69
CA GLN A 73 -18.06 -1.51 -10.59
C GLN A 73 -16.88 -0.79 -9.93
N ASP A 74 -17.09 -0.39 -8.68
CA ASP A 74 -16.06 0.16 -7.82
C ASP A 74 -15.35 -1.00 -7.09
N GLY A 75 -14.02 -1.02 -7.15
CA GLY A 75 -13.20 -2.10 -6.60
C GLY A 75 -12.00 -1.58 -5.84
N VAL A 76 -11.58 -2.34 -4.84
CA VAL A 76 -10.40 -2.12 -4.00
C VAL A 76 -9.42 -3.26 -4.25
N ALA A 77 -8.17 -2.92 -4.54
CA ALA A 77 -7.06 -3.88 -4.56
C ALA A 77 -5.97 -3.37 -3.63
N ILE A 78 -5.28 -4.30 -2.96
CA ILE A 78 -4.24 -3.94 -2.00
C ILE A 78 -2.91 -4.46 -2.51
N ALA A 79 -1.96 -3.56 -2.71
CA ALA A 79 -0.57 -3.88 -3.04
C ALA A 79 0.34 -3.42 -1.90
N ALA A 80 1.64 -3.69 -2.03
CA ALA A 80 2.64 -3.08 -1.16
C ALA A 80 3.85 -2.65 -1.97
N LEU A 81 4.57 -1.67 -1.46
CA LEU A 81 5.76 -1.12 -2.07
C LEU A 81 6.84 -0.97 -1.00
N VAL A 82 8.04 -1.45 -1.29
CA VAL A 82 9.20 -1.22 -0.44
C VAL A 82 10.17 -0.32 -1.20
N ARG A 83 10.65 0.74 -0.56
CA ARG A 83 11.62 1.68 -1.11
C ARG A 83 12.88 1.72 -0.26
N CYS A 84 14.02 1.69 -0.91
CA CYS A 84 15.33 1.84 -0.29
C CYS A 84 15.90 3.22 -0.63
N ALA A 85 15.89 4.13 0.34
CA ALA A 85 16.47 5.46 0.23
C ALA A 85 17.95 5.44 0.66
N GLY A 86 18.80 4.85 -0.18
CA GLY A 86 20.25 4.81 0.04
C GLY A 86 21.05 4.94 -1.24
N ASN A 87 22.18 5.65 -1.16
CA ASN A 87 23.15 5.70 -2.24
C ASN A 87 23.84 4.33 -2.39
N GLY A 88 23.82 3.77 -3.60
CA GLY A 88 24.35 2.44 -3.89
C GLY A 88 23.39 1.30 -3.58
N CYS A 89 22.10 1.58 -3.34
CA CYS A 89 21.10 0.53 -3.19
C CYS A 89 20.82 -0.14 -4.55
N ALA A 90 21.02 -1.46 -4.62
CA ALA A 90 20.87 -2.23 -5.86
C ALA A 90 19.40 -2.42 -6.27
N ASP A 91 18.50 -2.46 -5.29
CA ASP A 91 17.06 -2.53 -5.50
C ASP A 91 16.40 -1.38 -4.74
N GLN A 92 16.19 -0.28 -5.45
CA GLN A 92 15.66 0.95 -4.86
C GLN A 92 14.16 0.88 -4.62
N GLU A 93 13.45 0.05 -5.37
CA GLU A 93 11.99 -0.06 -5.31
C GLU A 93 11.54 -1.48 -5.63
N HIS A 94 10.92 -2.13 -4.65
CA HIS A 94 10.36 -3.47 -4.76
C HIS A 94 8.85 -3.43 -4.64
N GLN A 95 8.14 -3.79 -5.71
CA GLN A 95 6.69 -3.84 -5.73
C GLN A 95 6.18 -5.25 -5.39
N VAL A 96 5.35 -5.35 -4.35
CA VAL A 96 4.56 -6.55 -4.07
C VAL A 96 3.29 -6.48 -4.90
N PRO A 97 2.96 -7.53 -5.68
CA PRO A 97 1.77 -7.55 -6.53
C PRO A 97 0.49 -7.22 -5.77
N ALA A 98 -0.43 -6.53 -6.46
CA ALA A 98 -1.76 -6.26 -5.91
C ALA A 98 -2.56 -7.56 -5.74
N THR A 99 -3.38 -7.62 -4.69
CA THR A 99 -4.42 -8.64 -4.56
C THR A 99 -5.44 -8.54 -5.70
N ASP A 100 -6.25 -9.58 -5.84
CA ASP A 100 -7.47 -9.48 -6.62
C ASP A 100 -8.34 -8.34 -6.09
N ALA A 101 -8.99 -7.63 -7.03
CA ALA A 101 -9.84 -6.51 -6.68
C ALA A 101 -11.16 -7.04 -6.07
N VAL A 102 -11.46 -6.61 -4.85
CA VAL A 102 -12.74 -6.86 -4.19
C VAL A 102 -13.70 -5.70 -4.43
N PRO A 103 -15.03 -5.92 -4.49
CA PRO A 103 -15.98 -4.82 -4.60
C PRO A 103 -15.84 -3.83 -3.44
N LEU A 104 -15.86 -2.52 -3.72
CA LEU A 104 -15.80 -1.49 -2.66
C LEU A 104 -17.05 -1.50 -1.75
N SER A 105 -18.15 -2.08 -2.23
CA SER A 105 -19.36 -2.32 -1.45
C SER A 105 -19.24 -3.50 -0.48
N ALA A 106 -18.17 -4.29 -0.55
CA ALA A 106 -17.95 -5.39 0.39
C ALA A 106 -17.72 -4.87 1.82
N ASP A 107 -17.80 -5.78 2.79
CA ASP A 107 -17.46 -5.46 4.17
C ASP A 107 -16.02 -4.94 4.23
N ALA A 108 -15.81 -3.80 4.92
CA ALA A 108 -14.52 -3.13 4.94
C ALA A 108 -13.46 -3.95 5.70
N ASP A 109 -13.89 -4.72 6.69
CA ASP A 109 -13.02 -5.56 7.51
C ASP A 109 -12.69 -6.87 6.76
N GLU A 110 -13.60 -7.38 5.92
CA GLU A 110 -13.28 -8.48 5.00
C GLU A 110 -12.29 -8.03 3.91
N ALA A 111 -12.49 -6.84 3.34
CA ALA A 111 -11.57 -6.27 2.35
C ALA A 111 -10.19 -5.95 2.93
N SER A 112 -10.11 -5.59 4.23
CA SER A 112 -8.83 -5.33 4.90
C SER A 112 -8.06 -6.60 5.25
N ALA A 113 -8.73 -7.75 5.41
CA ALA A 113 -8.05 -9.04 5.56
C ALA A 113 -7.16 -9.37 4.36
N ALA A 114 -7.53 -8.92 3.15
CA ALA A 114 -6.70 -9.04 1.96
C ALA A 114 -5.38 -8.25 2.06
N ALA A 115 -5.28 -7.25 2.96
CA ALA A 115 -4.06 -6.49 3.19
C ALA A 115 -2.97 -7.28 3.92
N LEU A 116 -3.33 -8.35 4.64
CA LEU A 116 -2.40 -9.08 5.50
C LEU A 116 -1.29 -9.76 4.68
N ALA A 117 -1.62 -10.34 3.52
CA ALA A 117 -0.64 -11.04 2.70
C ALA A 117 0.37 -10.08 2.03
N PRO A 118 -0.04 -8.98 1.34
CA PRO A 118 0.89 -7.98 0.84
C PRO A 118 1.74 -7.34 1.94
N LEU A 119 1.16 -7.08 3.10
CA LEU A 119 1.87 -6.52 4.26
C LEU A 119 2.98 -7.46 4.75
N ALA A 120 2.66 -8.74 4.95
CA ALA A 120 3.63 -9.73 5.39
C ALA A 120 4.76 -9.90 4.35
N ALA A 121 4.43 -9.93 3.06
CA ALA A 121 5.40 -10.02 1.98
C ALA A 121 6.35 -8.81 1.94
N ALA A 122 5.81 -7.58 2.01
CA ALA A 122 6.61 -6.36 2.02
C ALA A 122 7.52 -6.28 3.25
N ARG A 123 7.00 -6.60 4.43
CA ARG A 123 7.80 -6.63 5.67
C ARG A 123 8.93 -7.64 5.61
N LYS A 124 8.63 -8.85 5.11
CA LYS A 124 9.64 -9.91 4.94
C LYS A 124 10.73 -9.48 3.98
N TRP A 125 10.35 -8.93 2.82
CA TRP A 125 11.32 -8.45 1.83
C TRP A 125 12.16 -7.31 2.39
N ALA A 126 11.54 -6.30 3.01
CA ALA A 126 12.22 -5.15 3.59
C ALA A 126 13.23 -5.56 4.67
N GLN A 127 12.89 -6.55 5.51
CA GLN A 127 13.80 -7.10 6.50
C GLN A 127 14.99 -7.81 5.85
N GLN A 128 14.75 -8.71 4.89
CA GLN A 128 15.82 -9.43 4.17
C GLN A 128 16.75 -8.47 3.41
N HIS A 129 16.17 -7.44 2.82
CA HIS A 129 16.93 -6.40 2.13
C HIS A 129 17.76 -5.58 3.13
N ALA A 130 17.18 -5.22 4.28
CA ALA A 130 17.90 -4.47 5.32
C ALA A 130 19.13 -5.23 5.86
N GLU A 131 19.06 -6.56 5.98
CA GLU A 131 20.17 -7.40 6.44
C GLU A 131 21.37 -7.45 5.47
N THR A 132 21.14 -7.16 4.18
CA THR A 132 22.15 -7.26 3.12
C THR A 132 22.54 -5.92 2.52
N CYS A 133 21.66 -4.91 2.63
CA CYS A 133 21.84 -3.60 2.02
C CYS A 133 22.98 -2.81 2.69
N ARG A 134 24.03 -2.55 1.92
CA ARG A 134 25.19 -1.73 2.31
C ARG A 134 25.11 -0.29 1.82
N ALA A 135 23.95 0.12 1.29
CA ALA A 135 23.75 1.48 0.81
C ALA A 135 23.93 2.48 1.96
N LEU A 136 24.62 3.58 1.66
CA LEU A 136 24.80 4.67 2.61
C LEU A 136 23.55 5.55 2.61
N PRO A 137 23.19 6.19 3.75
CA PRO A 137 22.12 7.17 3.75
C PRO A 137 22.43 8.28 2.73
N TYR A 138 21.38 8.86 2.13
CA TYR A 138 21.53 10.08 1.35
C TYR A 138 21.95 11.21 2.27
N ASN A 139 23.26 11.44 2.36
CA ASN A 139 23.81 12.62 3.01
C ASN A 139 23.55 13.78 2.05
N GLY A 140 22.48 14.53 2.29
CA GLY A 140 22.09 15.67 1.46
C GLY A 140 23.29 16.51 1.05
N ARG A 141 23.51 16.60 -0.26
CA ARG A 141 24.25 17.69 -0.89
C ARG A 141 23.23 18.56 -1.58
#